data_AF-A0A920SPJ5-F1
#
_entry.id   AF-A0A920SPJ5-F1
#
_cell.length_a   1.000
_cell.length_b   1.000
_cell.length_c   1.000
_cell.angle_alpha   90.00
_cell.angle_beta   90.00
_cell.angle_gamma   90.00
#
_symmetry.space_group_name_H-M   'P 1'
#
loop_
_entity.id
_entity.type
_entity.pdbx_description
1 polymer ?
#
loop_
_entity_poly.entity_id
_entity_poly.type
_entity_poly.pdbx_seq_one_letter_code
_entity_poly.pdbx_strand_id
1 'polypeptide(L)'
;MSAAAYPGAIYDTHDRDLGAAYPSFGYLNSIAEGIRIGEEAGTKVIFSHFNAQGAHNYGRAPEGAALIQEARERGIDVAGAHHSYTATQSNLRSYTIPGWVVAGGDTAMVRRFNDPDTLPIIDLQTREMLEIRGGAGNILFVDQRPDLNGKTLMQVADERGLSAPEAAREILRDGNASVMNLRLYDDENTRYLAQVDWIDDLALMGVTLVPPDRSHIQERSGHSRKS
;
A
#
# COMPACT_ATOMS: atom_id res chain seq x y z
N MET A 1 17.30 -12.77 23.37
CA MET A 1 16.53 -11.62 23.88
C MET A 1 15.48 -11.28 22.83
N SER A 2 14.20 -11.23 23.20
CA SER A 2 13.15 -10.78 22.27
C SER A 2 13.18 -9.25 22.16
N ALA A 3 12.66 -8.69 21.07
CA ALA A 3 12.58 -7.24 20.87
C ALA A 3 11.79 -6.54 22.00
N ALA A 4 10.80 -7.21 22.61
CA ALA A 4 10.04 -6.66 23.74
C ALA A 4 10.83 -6.47 25.04
N ALA A 5 12.07 -6.97 25.12
CA ALA A 5 12.96 -6.65 26.24
C ALA A 5 13.36 -5.15 26.26
N TYR A 6 13.15 -4.42 25.16
CA TYR A 6 13.42 -3.00 25.06
C TYR A 6 12.12 -2.20 25.32
N PRO A 7 12.11 -1.29 26.31
CA PRO A 7 10.96 -0.42 26.56
C PRO A 7 10.55 0.34 25.30
N GLY A 8 9.27 0.25 24.94
CA GLY A 8 8.72 0.94 23.77
C GLY A 8 9.02 0.28 22.42
N ALA A 9 9.40 -1.00 22.39
CA ALA A 9 9.56 -1.75 21.15
C ALA A 9 8.26 -1.79 20.32
N ILE A 10 8.39 -1.47 19.03
CA ILE A 10 7.30 -1.42 18.05
C ILE A 10 7.58 -2.44 16.95
N TYR A 11 6.57 -3.26 16.66
CA TYR A 11 6.46 -4.04 15.44
C TYR A 11 5.60 -3.27 14.44
N ASP A 12 6.27 -2.49 13.60
CA ASP A 12 5.64 -1.82 12.46
C ASP A 12 5.67 -2.78 11.25
N THR A 13 4.51 -3.02 10.64
CA THR A 13 4.37 -3.98 9.56
C THR A 13 3.58 -3.42 8.38
N HIS A 14 4.17 -3.50 7.20
CA HIS A 14 3.43 -3.73 5.97
C HIS A 14 3.07 -5.21 5.99
N ASP A 15 1.87 -5.53 6.46
CA ASP A 15 1.42 -6.90 6.65
C ASP A 15 1.43 -7.70 5.34
N ARG A 16 1.34 -9.03 5.47
CA ARG A 16 1.62 -9.97 4.38
C ARG A 16 0.73 -9.73 3.16
N ASP A 17 -0.55 -9.52 3.40
CA ASP A 17 -1.53 -9.29 2.35
C ASP A 17 -2.66 -8.38 2.81
N LEU A 18 -2.68 -7.15 2.31
CA LEU A 18 -3.80 -6.23 2.53
C LEU A 18 -5.02 -6.59 1.66
N GLY A 19 -4.95 -7.70 0.92
CA GLY A 19 -6.02 -8.28 0.11
C GLY A 19 -5.75 -8.25 -1.39
N ALA A 20 -4.63 -7.68 -1.86
CA ALA A 20 -4.33 -7.53 -3.28
C ALA A 20 -3.12 -8.34 -3.78
N ALA A 21 -2.37 -8.99 -2.88
CA ALA A 21 -1.10 -9.62 -3.20
C ALA A 21 -1.17 -11.15 -3.19
N TYR A 22 -1.89 -11.76 -2.25
CA TYR A 22 -1.88 -13.20 -2.02
C TYR A 22 -3.30 -13.74 -1.78
N PRO A 23 -4.10 -14.00 -2.83
CA PRO A 23 -5.50 -14.43 -2.71
C PRO A 23 -5.74 -15.62 -1.78
N SER A 24 -4.75 -16.50 -1.61
CA SER A 24 -4.81 -17.66 -0.71
C SER A 24 -4.67 -17.32 0.78
N PHE A 25 -4.21 -16.12 1.12
CA PHE A 25 -4.01 -15.65 2.48
C PHE A 25 -5.01 -14.55 2.83
N GLY A 26 -4.99 -13.43 2.11
CA GLY A 26 -6.01 -12.39 2.20
C GLY A 26 -5.93 -11.46 3.41
N TYR A 27 -6.67 -10.36 3.30
CA TYR A 27 -6.71 -9.21 4.21
C TYR A 27 -6.86 -9.58 5.70
N LEU A 28 -7.91 -10.33 6.07
CA LEU A 28 -8.21 -10.59 7.48
C LEU A 28 -7.19 -11.52 8.15
N ASN A 29 -6.71 -12.53 7.43
CA ASN A 29 -5.69 -13.45 7.97
C ASN A 29 -4.35 -12.72 8.20
N SER A 30 -4.06 -11.72 7.36
CA SER A 30 -2.88 -10.86 7.50
C SER A 30 -2.94 -9.99 8.75
N ILE A 31 -4.10 -9.41 9.04
CA ILE A 31 -4.32 -8.68 10.29
C ILE A 31 -4.20 -9.62 11.50
N ALA A 32 -4.85 -10.78 11.46
CA ALA A 32 -4.79 -11.76 12.54
C ALA A 32 -3.34 -12.26 12.78
N GLU A 33 -2.55 -12.45 11.72
CA GLU A 33 -1.14 -12.80 11.82
C GLU A 33 -0.34 -11.69 12.53
N GLY A 34 -0.51 -10.43 12.13
CA GLY A 34 0.19 -9.29 12.74
C GLY A 34 -0.13 -9.13 14.22
N ILE A 35 -1.42 -9.25 14.59
CA ILE A 35 -1.88 -9.22 15.99
C ILE A 35 -1.23 -10.35 16.79
N ARG A 36 -1.29 -11.59 16.30
CA ARG A 36 -0.70 -12.76 16.96
C ARG A 36 0.81 -12.59 17.19
N ILE A 37 1.54 -12.10 16.18
CA ILE A 37 2.98 -11.85 16.30
C ILE A 37 3.26 -10.82 17.40
N GLY A 38 2.53 -9.71 17.43
CA GLY A 38 2.69 -8.70 18.46
C GLY A 38 2.38 -9.21 19.87
N GLU A 39 1.29 -9.98 19.99
CA GLU A 39 0.85 -10.62 21.24
C GLU A 39 1.90 -11.60 21.77
N GLU A 40 2.41 -12.50 20.91
CA GLU A 40 3.46 -13.47 21.29
C GLU A 40 4.80 -12.80 21.58
N ALA A 41 5.13 -11.73 20.85
CA ALA A 41 6.37 -11.01 21.04
C ALA A 41 6.35 -10.09 22.27
N GLY A 42 5.17 -9.63 22.71
CA GLY A 42 5.00 -8.61 23.74
C GLY A 42 5.32 -7.19 23.25
N THR A 43 5.12 -6.92 21.95
CA THR A 43 5.44 -5.63 21.33
C THR A 43 4.19 -4.88 20.91
N LYS A 44 4.28 -3.54 20.85
CA LYS A 44 3.25 -2.73 20.18
C LYS A 44 3.19 -3.08 18.71
N VAL A 45 2.01 -3.07 18.10
CA VAL A 45 1.83 -3.34 16.67
C VAL A 45 1.30 -2.10 15.96
N ILE A 46 1.93 -1.75 14.86
CA ILE A 46 1.43 -0.71 13.95
C ILE A 46 1.25 -1.37 12.59
N PHE A 47 0.01 -1.42 12.10
CA PHE A 47 -0.26 -1.75 10.71
C PHE A 47 -0.02 -0.51 9.85
N SER A 48 1.12 -0.49 9.16
CA SER A 48 1.45 0.58 8.20
C SER A 48 0.37 0.66 7.11
N HIS A 49 -0.01 1.89 6.73
CA HIS A 49 -0.99 2.20 5.68
C HIS A 49 -2.19 1.24 5.63
N PHE A 50 -2.76 0.96 6.81
CA PHE A 50 -3.87 0.06 7.04
C PHE A 50 -5.07 0.42 6.18
N ASN A 51 -5.44 -0.50 5.29
CA ASN A 51 -6.66 -0.45 4.50
C ASN A 51 -6.91 -1.81 3.83
N ALA A 52 -8.13 -2.05 3.39
CA ALA A 52 -8.46 -3.16 2.50
C ALA A 52 -8.06 -2.80 1.05
N GLN A 53 -7.30 -3.66 0.39
CA GLN A 53 -6.76 -3.41 -0.96
C GLN A 53 -7.46 -4.19 -2.06
N GLY A 54 -7.66 -3.52 -3.19
CA GLY A 54 -8.16 -4.11 -4.41
C GLY A 54 -9.68 -4.09 -4.51
N ALA A 55 -10.19 -4.09 -5.75
CA ALA A 55 -11.60 -3.86 -6.04
C ALA A 55 -12.57 -4.86 -5.36
N HIS A 56 -12.10 -6.07 -5.07
CA HIS A 56 -12.87 -7.09 -4.37
C HIS A 56 -12.95 -6.90 -2.85
N ASN A 57 -12.15 -5.98 -2.28
CA ASN A 57 -12.15 -5.65 -0.85
C ASN A 57 -12.75 -4.26 -0.55
N TYR A 58 -13.35 -3.61 -1.53
CA TYR A 58 -14.04 -2.35 -1.29
C TYR A 58 -15.16 -2.51 -0.26
N GLY A 59 -15.28 -1.56 0.66
CA GLY A 59 -16.24 -1.59 1.77
C GLY A 59 -15.88 -2.54 2.93
N ARG A 60 -14.75 -3.27 2.86
CA ARG A 60 -14.36 -4.27 3.88
C ARG A 60 -13.46 -3.77 5.01
N ALA A 61 -13.04 -2.50 5.00
CA ALA A 61 -12.24 -1.94 6.10
C ALA A 61 -12.87 -2.11 7.50
N PRO A 62 -14.21 -2.05 7.67
CA PRO A 62 -14.84 -2.34 8.96
C PRO A 62 -14.51 -3.74 9.52
N GLU A 63 -14.35 -4.76 8.67
CA GLU A 63 -14.03 -6.13 9.10
C GLU A 63 -12.65 -6.20 9.75
N GLY A 64 -11.64 -5.58 9.12
CA GLY A 64 -10.29 -5.54 9.67
C GLY A 64 -10.19 -4.66 10.91
N ALA A 65 -10.91 -3.53 10.92
CA ALA A 65 -10.98 -2.64 12.08
C ALA A 65 -11.58 -3.34 13.29
N ALA A 66 -12.59 -4.20 13.10
CA ALA A 66 -13.17 -5.01 14.18
C ALA A 66 -12.13 -5.96 14.79
N LEU A 67 -11.29 -6.62 13.99
CA LEU A 67 -10.22 -7.49 14.52
C LEU A 67 -9.20 -6.74 15.38
N ILE A 68 -8.81 -5.53 14.95
CA ILE A 68 -7.92 -4.68 15.73
C ILE A 68 -8.60 -4.22 17.02
N GLN A 69 -9.87 -3.82 16.95
CA GLN A 69 -10.65 -3.43 18.13
C GLN A 69 -10.76 -4.56 19.16
N GLU A 70 -11.06 -5.79 18.72
CA GLU A 70 -11.09 -6.98 19.59
C GLU A 70 -9.74 -7.24 20.24
N ALA A 71 -8.63 -7.06 19.52
CA ALA A 71 -7.28 -7.19 20.08
C ALA A 71 -7.00 -6.12 21.14
N ARG A 72 -7.40 -4.87 20.91
CA ARG A 72 -7.28 -3.77 21.89
C ARG A 72 -8.10 -4.05 23.15
N GLU A 73 -9.30 -4.59 23.02
CA GLU A 73 -10.15 -5.00 24.16
C GLU A 73 -9.52 -6.12 25.00
N ARG A 74 -8.69 -6.97 24.38
CA ARG A 74 -7.87 -7.97 25.07
C ARG A 74 -6.60 -7.38 25.71
N GLY A 75 -6.36 -6.08 25.57
CA GLY A 75 -5.20 -5.38 26.15
C GLY A 75 -3.96 -5.37 25.27
N ILE A 76 -4.09 -5.69 23.97
CA ILE A 76 -2.96 -5.63 23.03
C ILE A 76 -2.81 -4.19 22.54
N ASP A 77 -1.59 -3.68 22.65
CA ASP A 77 -1.16 -2.38 22.14
C ASP A 77 -1.06 -2.42 20.60
N VAL A 78 -2.18 -2.23 19.88
CA VAL A 78 -2.23 -2.29 18.41
C VAL A 78 -2.98 -1.11 17.80
N ALA A 79 -2.43 -0.52 16.73
CA ALA A 79 -3.09 0.52 15.93
C ALA A 79 -2.82 0.33 14.43
N GLY A 80 -3.48 1.14 13.61
CA GLY A 80 -3.19 1.27 12.18
C GLY A 80 -2.77 2.70 11.84
N ALA A 81 -1.83 2.85 10.92
CA ALA A 81 -1.54 4.12 10.28
C ALA A 81 -2.35 4.23 8.99
N HIS A 82 -3.04 5.35 8.74
CA HIS A 82 -3.89 5.51 7.57
C HIS A 82 -3.56 6.79 6.80
N HIS A 83 -3.82 6.79 5.49
CA HIS A 83 -3.75 8.00 4.68
C HIS A 83 -5.07 8.23 3.95
N SER A 84 -5.57 9.46 3.99
CA SER A 84 -6.92 9.82 3.52
C SER A 84 -7.03 9.99 1.98
N TYR A 85 -6.33 9.16 1.22
CA TYR A 85 -6.39 9.12 -0.24
C TYR A 85 -6.42 7.68 -0.75
N THR A 86 -7.05 7.46 -1.91
CA THR A 86 -7.31 6.13 -2.50
C THR A 86 -6.11 5.52 -3.22
N ALA A 87 -5.11 6.36 -3.53
CA ALA A 87 -3.97 5.98 -4.33
C ALA A 87 -2.87 5.32 -3.49
N THR A 88 -2.15 4.38 -4.09
CA THR A 88 -0.92 3.82 -3.54
C THR A 88 0.21 3.96 -4.55
N GLN A 89 1.46 3.85 -4.08
CA GLN A 89 2.63 3.93 -4.93
C GLN A 89 3.51 2.69 -4.72
N SER A 90 4.04 2.16 -5.81
CA SER A 90 5.06 1.11 -5.78
C SER A 90 5.85 1.17 -7.09
N ASN A 91 6.21 0.00 -7.63
CA ASN A 91 6.84 -0.15 -8.92
C ASN A 91 6.03 -1.09 -9.82
N LEU A 92 6.18 -0.92 -11.14
CA LEU A 92 5.42 -1.65 -12.16
C LEU A 92 5.53 -3.16 -11.95
N ARG A 93 6.75 -3.66 -11.73
CA ARG A 93 7.00 -5.10 -11.47
C ARG A 93 6.13 -5.64 -10.34
N SER A 94 6.01 -4.90 -9.23
CA SER A 94 5.23 -5.35 -8.06
C SER A 94 3.73 -5.34 -8.31
N TYR A 95 3.26 -4.58 -9.30
CA TYR A 95 1.85 -4.51 -9.66
C TYR A 95 1.43 -5.42 -10.81
N THR A 96 2.38 -5.89 -11.61
CA THR A 96 2.05 -6.63 -12.84
C THR A 96 2.72 -7.99 -12.93
N ILE A 97 3.77 -8.28 -12.17
CA ILE A 97 4.56 -9.51 -12.33
C ILE A 97 4.46 -10.43 -11.11
N PRO A 98 4.05 -11.69 -11.30
CA PRO A 98 3.99 -12.68 -10.21
C PRO A 98 5.36 -12.97 -9.60
N GLY A 99 5.40 -13.23 -8.30
CA GLY A 99 6.66 -13.40 -7.56
C GLY A 99 7.58 -14.51 -8.09
N TRP A 100 7.02 -15.62 -8.59
CA TRP A 100 7.82 -16.72 -9.16
C TRP A 100 8.58 -16.32 -10.44
N VAL A 101 8.06 -15.33 -11.17
CA VAL A 101 8.70 -14.79 -12.37
C VAL A 101 9.91 -13.93 -11.99
N VAL A 102 9.81 -13.21 -10.87
CA VAL A 102 10.89 -12.36 -10.32
C VAL A 102 11.93 -13.18 -9.55
N ALA A 103 11.60 -14.39 -9.10
CA ALA A 103 12.50 -15.25 -8.34
C ALA A 103 13.82 -15.51 -9.08
N GLY A 104 14.95 -15.14 -8.46
CA GLY A 104 16.27 -15.15 -9.10
C GLY A 104 16.69 -13.83 -9.75
N GLY A 105 15.91 -12.76 -9.59
CA GLY A 105 16.25 -11.40 -10.02
C GLY A 105 15.87 -11.08 -11.46
N ASP A 106 16.25 -9.88 -11.91
CA ASP A 106 15.79 -9.30 -13.19
C ASP A 106 16.24 -10.11 -14.42
N THR A 107 17.45 -10.67 -14.40
CA THR A 107 17.92 -11.55 -15.48
C THR A 107 17.04 -12.79 -15.63
N ALA A 108 16.62 -13.39 -14.51
CA ALA A 108 15.76 -14.57 -14.53
C ALA A 108 14.34 -14.21 -15.01
N MET A 109 13.83 -13.05 -14.59
CA MET A 109 12.55 -12.50 -15.05
C MET A 109 12.55 -12.29 -16.58
N VAL A 110 13.56 -11.61 -17.11
CA VAL A 110 13.68 -11.36 -18.56
C VAL A 110 13.83 -12.66 -19.34
N ARG A 111 14.56 -13.66 -18.80
CA ARG A 111 14.64 -14.99 -19.40
C ARG A 111 13.26 -15.65 -19.52
N ARG A 112 12.44 -15.58 -18.46
CA ARG A 112 11.07 -16.13 -18.46
C ARG A 112 10.15 -15.40 -19.44
N PHE A 113 10.31 -14.08 -19.60
CA PHE A 113 9.56 -13.34 -20.64
C PHE A 113 9.84 -13.82 -22.08
N ASN A 114 10.93 -14.56 -22.30
CA ASN A 114 11.31 -15.13 -23.60
C ASN A 114 11.00 -16.63 -23.72
N ASP A 115 10.53 -17.26 -22.64
CA ASP A 115 10.27 -18.69 -22.60
C ASP A 115 8.82 -18.96 -23.03
N PRO A 116 8.59 -19.67 -24.15
CA PRO A 116 7.25 -19.88 -24.70
C PRO A 116 6.33 -20.69 -23.78
N ASP A 117 6.88 -21.51 -22.87
CA ASP A 117 6.08 -22.32 -21.96
C ASP A 117 5.57 -21.48 -20.79
N THR A 118 6.38 -20.52 -20.34
CA THR A 118 6.03 -19.66 -19.20
C THR A 118 5.24 -18.42 -19.60
N LEU A 119 5.44 -17.92 -20.83
CA LEU A 119 4.90 -16.65 -21.26
C LEU A 119 3.36 -16.55 -21.19
N PRO A 120 2.57 -17.55 -21.64
CA PRO A 120 1.11 -17.50 -21.53
C PRO A 120 0.63 -17.43 -20.07
N ILE A 121 1.33 -18.10 -19.17
CA ILE A 121 1.04 -18.11 -17.73
C ILE A 121 1.32 -16.74 -17.13
N ILE A 122 2.45 -16.13 -17.51
CA ILE A 122 2.83 -14.78 -17.10
C ILE A 122 1.77 -13.78 -17.55
N ASP A 123 1.39 -13.79 -18.83
CA ASP A 123 0.41 -12.85 -19.36
C ASP A 123 -0.98 -13.04 -18.74
N LEU A 124 -1.39 -14.27 -18.43
CA LEU A 124 -2.63 -14.53 -17.69
C LEU A 124 -2.58 -13.91 -16.29
N GLN A 125 -1.54 -14.23 -15.51
CA GLN A 125 -1.42 -13.77 -14.14
C GLN A 125 -1.18 -12.26 -14.05
N THR A 126 -0.53 -11.65 -15.04
CA THR A 126 -0.44 -10.19 -15.15
C THR A 126 -1.83 -9.56 -15.31
N ARG A 127 -2.74 -10.17 -16.09
CA ARG A 127 -4.13 -9.68 -16.20
C ARG A 127 -4.85 -9.79 -14.86
N GLU A 128 -4.76 -10.93 -14.18
CA GLU A 128 -5.37 -11.13 -12.86
C GLU A 128 -4.86 -10.11 -11.82
N MET A 129 -3.54 -9.86 -11.80
CA MET A 129 -2.95 -8.84 -10.94
C MET A 129 -3.43 -7.43 -11.27
N LEU A 130 -3.64 -7.13 -12.55
CA LEU A 130 -4.22 -5.85 -12.98
C LEU A 130 -5.70 -5.74 -12.62
N GLU A 131 -6.48 -6.81 -12.73
CA GLU A 131 -7.91 -6.83 -12.36
C GLU A 131 -8.12 -6.53 -10.87
N ILE A 132 -7.30 -7.13 -9.99
CA ILE A 132 -7.29 -6.81 -8.55
C ILE A 132 -7.12 -5.30 -8.31
N ARG A 133 -6.33 -4.66 -9.18
CA ARG A 133 -5.96 -3.24 -9.15
C ARG A 133 -6.96 -2.33 -9.88
N GLY A 134 -8.07 -2.87 -10.37
CA GLY A 134 -9.08 -2.16 -11.16
C GLY A 134 -8.68 -1.89 -12.61
N GLY A 135 -7.69 -2.63 -13.12
CA GLY A 135 -7.25 -2.60 -14.51
C GLY A 135 -6.04 -1.70 -14.78
N ALA A 136 -5.47 -1.82 -15.98
CA ALA A 136 -4.29 -1.06 -16.41
C ALA A 136 -4.53 0.45 -16.49
N GLY A 137 -5.80 0.90 -16.59
CA GLY A 137 -6.17 2.31 -16.55
C GLY A 137 -5.95 2.98 -15.19
N ASN A 138 -5.81 2.21 -14.11
CA ASN A 138 -5.50 2.76 -12.78
C ASN A 138 -4.01 2.79 -12.46
N ILE A 139 -3.15 2.22 -13.32
CA ILE A 139 -1.71 2.14 -13.10
C ILE A 139 -1.05 3.35 -13.78
N LEU A 140 -0.89 4.44 -13.04
CA LEU A 140 -0.30 5.68 -13.53
C LEU A 140 1.22 5.65 -13.35
N PHE A 141 1.98 5.92 -14.40
CA PHE A 141 3.43 6.12 -14.30
C PHE A 141 3.75 7.46 -13.66
N VAL A 142 4.55 7.41 -12.59
CA VAL A 142 5.18 8.57 -11.92
C VAL A 142 6.70 8.40 -11.99
N ASP A 143 7.16 8.09 -13.20
CA ASP A 143 8.53 7.70 -13.51
C ASP A 143 9.34 8.88 -14.06
N GLN A 144 10.67 8.80 -13.99
CA GLN A 144 11.52 9.86 -14.56
C GLN A 144 11.55 9.85 -16.09
N ARG A 145 11.21 8.72 -16.73
CA ARG A 145 11.11 8.59 -18.18
C ARG A 145 9.96 9.45 -18.74
N PRO A 146 10.25 10.48 -19.57
CA PRO A 146 9.22 11.39 -20.06
C PRO A 146 8.17 10.74 -20.97
N ASP A 147 8.51 9.64 -21.64
CA ASP A 147 7.59 8.90 -22.50
C ASP A 147 6.54 8.10 -21.71
N LEU A 148 6.83 7.79 -20.44
CA LEU A 148 5.92 7.10 -19.53
C LEU A 148 5.19 8.05 -18.58
N ASN A 149 5.90 9.03 -18.02
CA ASN A 149 5.39 9.85 -16.91
C ASN A 149 4.05 10.53 -17.23
N GLY A 150 3.09 10.42 -16.32
CA GLY A 150 1.75 10.99 -16.47
C GLY A 150 0.80 10.17 -17.35
N LYS A 151 1.23 9.02 -17.90
CA LYS A 151 0.38 8.09 -18.63
C LYS A 151 0.03 6.88 -17.77
N THR A 152 -1.12 6.30 -18.03
CA THR A 152 -1.50 5.00 -17.47
C THR A 152 -0.89 3.86 -18.28
N LEU A 153 -0.75 2.67 -17.68
CA LEU A 153 -0.34 1.48 -18.41
C LEU A 153 -1.26 1.18 -19.61
N MET A 154 -2.56 1.45 -19.48
CA MET A 154 -3.49 1.33 -20.61
C MET A 154 -3.13 2.30 -21.75
N GLN A 155 -2.91 3.58 -21.45
CA GLN A 155 -2.52 4.57 -22.47
C GLN A 155 -1.20 4.20 -23.15
N VAL A 156 -0.20 3.74 -22.40
CA VAL A 156 1.07 3.30 -22.98
C VAL A 156 0.88 2.06 -23.87
N ALA A 157 0.02 1.13 -23.45
CA ALA A 157 -0.30 -0.06 -24.25
C ALA A 157 -1.02 0.32 -25.55
N ASP A 158 -2.03 1.19 -25.49
CA ASP A 158 -2.78 1.68 -26.65
C ASP A 158 -1.87 2.43 -27.63
N GLU A 159 -1.01 3.34 -27.14
CA GLU A 159 -0.06 4.09 -27.97
C GLU A 159 0.94 3.18 -28.71
N ARG A 160 1.33 2.06 -28.08
CA ARG A 160 2.27 1.10 -28.66
C ARG A 160 1.58 -0.01 -29.48
N GLY A 161 0.25 -0.08 -29.47
CA GLY A 161 -0.51 -1.16 -30.11
C GLY A 161 -0.30 -2.52 -29.44
N LEU A 162 -0.11 -2.54 -28.13
CA LEU A 162 0.17 -3.73 -27.32
C LEU A 162 -0.98 -4.02 -26.35
N SER A 163 -1.05 -5.25 -25.85
CA SER A 163 -1.83 -5.52 -24.64
C SER A 163 -1.12 -4.99 -23.38
N ALA A 164 -1.87 -4.78 -22.29
CA ALA A 164 -1.27 -4.33 -21.03
C ALA A 164 -0.16 -5.26 -20.48
N PRO A 165 -0.28 -6.61 -20.53
CA PRO A 165 0.83 -7.49 -20.18
C PRO A 165 2.07 -7.32 -21.06
N GLU A 166 1.88 -7.17 -22.38
CA GLU A 166 2.99 -6.95 -23.33
C GLU A 166 3.71 -5.63 -23.05
N ALA A 167 2.96 -4.53 -22.89
CA ALA A 167 3.52 -3.23 -22.55
C ALA A 167 4.27 -3.27 -21.21
N ALA A 168 3.73 -3.95 -20.20
CA ALA A 168 4.40 -4.11 -18.92
C ALA A 168 5.73 -4.87 -19.06
N ARG A 169 5.74 -5.99 -19.81
CA ARG A 169 6.96 -6.77 -20.05
C ARG A 169 8.00 -5.96 -20.84
N GLU A 170 7.58 -5.23 -21.87
CA GLU A 170 8.48 -4.39 -22.67
C GLU A 170 9.16 -3.33 -21.79
N ILE A 171 8.39 -2.58 -21.01
CA ILE A 171 8.93 -1.57 -20.09
C ILE A 171 9.91 -2.19 -19.09
N LEU A 172 9.58 -3.37 -18.54
CA LEU A 172 10.39 -4.05 -17.55
C LEU A 172 11.69 -4.66 -18.11
N ARG A 173 11.82 -4.86 -19.42
CA ARG A 173 13.09 -5.24 -20.06
C ARG A 173 14.11 -4.10 -19.99
N ASP A 174 13.64 -2.85 -20.05
CA ASP A 174 14.47 -1.65 -19.99
C ASP A 174 14.66 -1.14 -18.55
N GLY A 175 14.09 -1.85 -17.57
CA GLY A 175 14.18 -1.55 -16.15
C GLY A 175 12.82 -1.29 -15.51
N ASN A 176 12.80 -1.33 -14.17
CA ASN A 176 11.56 -1.13 -13.45
C ASN A 176 11.04 0.31 -13.57
N ALA A 177 9.75 0.52 -13.32
CA ALA A 177 9.12 1.84 -13.40
C ALA A 177 8.43 2.21 -12.10
N SER A 178 8.47 3.47 -11.70
CA SER A 178 7.66 3.98 -10.59
C SER A 178 6.22 4.18 -11.04
N VAL A 179 5.26 3.62 -10.30
CA VAL A 179 3.83 3.71 -10.62
C VAL A 179 2.99 3.97 -9.39
N MET A 180 1.90 4.68 -9.58
CA MET A 180 0.79 4.75 -8.65
C MET A 180 -0.34 3.83 -9.11
N ASN A 181 -1.03 3.21 -8.17
CA ASN A 181 -2.38 2.72 -8.42
C ASN A 181 -3.36 3.76 -7.87
N LEU A 182 -4.13 4.41 -8.74
CA LEU A 182 -5.03 5.51 -8.39
C LEU A 182 -6.19 5.11 -7.47
N ARG A 183 -6.59 3.84 -7.52
CA ARG A 183 -7.83 3.32 -6.93
C ARG A 183 -7.59 1.97 -6.26
N LEU A 184 -6.42 1.76 -5.64
CA LEU A 184 -6.19 0.50 -4.92
C LEU A 184 -7.07 0.41 -3.68
N TYR A 185 -7.36 1.56 -3.05
CA TYR A 185 -8.36 1.69 -1.99
C TYR A 185 -9.61 2.37 -2.56
N ASP A 186 -10.74 2.21 -1.89
CA ASP A 186 -11.97 2.94 -2.19
C ASP A 186 -12.26 4.07 -1.20
N ASP A 187 -13.15 4.96 -1.61
CA ASP A 187 -13.56 6.13 -0.84
C ASP A 187 -14.36 5.79 0.43
N GLU A 188 -15.08 4.67 0.44
CA GLU A 188 -15.91 4.27 1.59
C GLU A 188 -15.01 3.78 2.73
N ASN A 189 -14.12 2.84 2.45
CA ASN A 189 -13.11 2.37 3.39
C ASN A 189 -12.23 3.51 3.91
N THR A 190 -11.76 4.38 3.00
CA THR A 190 -10.91 5.53 3.38
C THR A 190 -11.67 6.49 4.30
N ARG A 191 -12.93 6.81 4.00
CA ARG A 191 -13.76 7.67 4.85
C ARG A 191 -14.08 7.04 6.20
N TYR A 192 -14.31 5.72 6.24
CA TYR A 192 -14.57 4.98 7.45
C TYR A 192 -13.34 5.01 8.37
N LEU A 193 -12.17 4.64 7.85
CA LEU A 193 -10.93 4.58 8.64
C LEU A 193 -10.53 5.94 9.20
N ALA A 194 -10.78 7.03 8.48
CA ALA A 194 -10.55 8.39 8.96
C ALA A 194 -11.43 8.80 10.17
N GLN A 195 -12.45 7.99 10.53
CA GLN A 195 -13.34 8.23 11.68
C GLN A 195 -13.06 7.29 12.85
N VAL A 196 -12.19 6.30 12.68
CA VAL A 196 -11.84 5.33 13.74
C VAL A 196 -10.86 5.98 14.72
N ASP A 197 -11.16 5.92 16.02
CA ASP A 197 -10.47 6.69 17.06
C ASP A 197 -9.03 6.21 17.37
N TRP A 198 -8.75 4.93 17.14
CA TRP A 198 -7.41 4.35 17.31
C TRP A 198 -6.56 4.34 16.03
N ILE A 199 -7.13 4.72 14.89
CA ILE A 199 -6.33 4.99 13.69
C ILE A 199 -5.48 6.24 13.96
N ASP A 200 -4.20 6.16 13.59
CA ASP A 200 -3.23 7.23 13.83
C ASP A 200 -3.05 7.60 15.32
N ASP A 201 -3.21 6.63 16.23
CA ASP A 201 -2.97 6.80 17.68
C ASP A 201 -1.51 7.22 17.94
N LEU A 202 -1.32 8.54 18.06
CA LEU A 202 0.00 9.17 18.20
C LEU A 202 0.76 8.69 19.43
N ALA A 203 0.04 8.39 20.52
CA ALA A 203 0.67 7.90 21.74
C ALA A 203 1.24 6.49 21.54
N LEU A 204 0.53 5.65 20.77
CA LEU A 204 1.03 4.34 20.39
C LEU A 204 2.18 4.43 19.38
N MET A 205 2.10 5.36 18.43
CA MET A 205 3.14 5.63 17.42
C MET A 205 4.42 6.26 17.99
N GLY A 206 4.50 6.48 19.31
CA GLY A 206 5.65 7.11 19.95
C GLY A 206 5.80 8.60 19.61
N VAL A 207 4.75 9.21 19.06
CA VAL A 207 4.70 10.64 18.73
C VAL A 207 4.13 11.39 19.91
N THR A 208 4.99 12.10 20.65
CA THR A 208 4.53 13.10 21.60
C THR A 208 4.34 14.42 20.85
N LEU A 209 3.11 14.92 20.77
CA LEU A 209 2.87 16.28 20.29
C LEU A 209 3.54 17.25 21.25
N VAL A 210 4.65 17.85 20.83
CA VAL A 210 5.20 19.03 21.51
C VAL A 210 4.20 20.16 21.25
N PRO A 211 3.61 20.77 22.29
CA PRO A 211 2.71 21.91 22.10
C PRO A 211 3.44 22.98 21.30
N PRO A 212 2.79 23.65 20.32
CA PRO A 212 3.45 24.70 19.57
C PRO A 212 3.95 25.78 20.53
N ASP A 213 5.26 26.06 20.48
CA ASP A 213 5.84 27.18 21.21
C ASP A 213 5.24 28.48 20.66
N ARG A 214 4.41 29.13 21.49
CA ARG A 214 3.78 30.40 21.13
C ARG A 214 4.72 31.61 21.25
N SER A 215 5.98 31.42 21.64
CA SER A 215 6.97 32.49 21.81
C SER A 215 7.27 33.27 20.51
N HIS A 216 7.00 32.69 19.34
CA HIS A 216 7.27 33.30 18.04
C HIS A 216 6.04 33.85 17.29
N ILE A 217 4.83 33.76 17.86
CA ILE A 217 3.65 34.41 17.28
C ILE A 217 3.71 35.89 17.66
N GLN A 218 4.40 36.69 16.85
CA GLN A 218 4.22 38.14 16.88
C GLN A 218 2.78 38.44 16.43
N GLU A 219 1.93 38.86 17.36
CA GLU A 219 0.66 39.50 17.03
C GLU A 219 0.93 40.68 16.11
N ARG A 220 0.61 40.55 14.82
CA ARG A 220 0.49 41.71 13.93
C ARG A 220 -0.80 42.47 14.29
N SER A 221 -0.78 43.17 15.42
CA SER A 221 -1.73 44.22 15.71
C SER A 221 -1.29 45.49 14.97
N GLY A 222 -2.14 45.98 14.06
CA GLY A 222 -1.96 47.30 13.44
C GLY A 222 -2.00 47.31 11.91
N HIS A 223 -3.19 47.18 11.33
CA HIS A 223 -3.53 47.92 10.12
C HIS A 223 -4.71 48.83 10.44
N SER A 224 -4.38 50.01 10.94
CA SER A 224 -5.31 51.15 11.01
C SER A 224 -5.62 51.56 9.56
N ARG A 225 -6.81 51.23 9.08
CA ARG A 225 -7.41 51.92 7.94
C ARG A 225 -7.55 53.40 8.32
N LYS A 226 -6.90 54.29 7.58
CA LYS A 226 -7.34 55.69 7.47
C LYS A 226 -7.46 56.05 6.00
N SER A 227 -8.71 56.43 5.69
CA SER A 227 -9.24 57.26 4.60
C SER A 227 -8.31 57.64 3.46
#